data_AF-X7ZPN1-F1
#
_entry.id   AF-X7ZPN1-F1
#
_cell.length_a   1.000
_cell.length_b   1.000
_cell.length_c   1.000
_cell.angle_alpha   90.00
_cell.angle_beta   90.00
_cell.angle_gamma   90.00
#
_symmetry.space_group_name_H-M   'P 1'
#
loop_
_entity.id
_entity.type
_entity.pdbx_description
1 polymer ?
#
loop_
_entity_poly.entity_id
_entity_poly.type
_entity_poly.pdbx_seq_one_letter_code
_entity_poly.pdbx_strand_id
1 'polypeptide(L)'
;MASLVREVIGDVLRGARTSQGRTLREVSDSARVSLGYLSEVERGRKEPSSELLNAICEALEVPLSEVLIVAGERLAGEERAARAPSVAGASIDVSTKVVIPAVASLAVA
;
A
#
# COMPACT_ATOMS: atom_id res chain seq x y z
N MET A 1 -5.54 1.41 -11.12
CA MET A 1 -6.19 0.14 -10.73
C MET A 1 -5.87 -0.10 -9.27
N ALA A 2 -6.82 -0.56 -8.46
CA ALA A 2 -6.55 -0.92 -7.07
C ALA A 2 -5.56 -2.09 -7.06
N SER A 3 -4.55 -2.03 -6.19
CA SER A 3 -3.63 -3.15 -6.01
C SER A 3 -4.37 -4.37 -5.47
N LEU A 4 -3.87 -5.56 -5.81
CA LEU A 4 -4.37 -6.80 -5.25
C LEU A 4 -3.68 -7.06 -3.92
N VAL A 5 -4.39 -7.70 -2.98
CA VAL A 5 -3.87 -7.97 -1.64
C VAL A 5 -2.50 -8.66 -1.67
N ARG A 6 -2.31 -9.60 -2.60
CA ARG A 6 -1.04 -10.32 -2.78
C ARG A 6 0.13 -9.43 -3.21
N GLU A 7 -0.13 -8.35 -3.95
CA GLU A 7 0.89 -7.39 -4.37
C GLU A 7 1.35 -6.58 -3.18
N VAL A 8 0.40 -6.05 -2.40
CA VAL A 8 0.70 -5.27 -1.20
C VAL A 8 1.43 -6.12 -0.16
N ILE A 9 0.95 -7.33 0.12
CA ILE A 9 1.63 -8.25 1.03
C ILE A 9 3.03 -8.60 0.52
N GLY A 10 3.16 -8.92 -0.78
CA GLY A 10 4.45 -9.20 -1.41
C GLY A 10 5.45 -8.05 -1.22
N ASP A 11 5.02 -6.82 -1.41
CA ASP A 11 5.85 -5.63 -1.23
C ASP A 11 6.24 -5.37 0.22
N VAL A 12 5.36 -5.67 1.18
CA VAL A 12 5.67 -5.57 2.62
C VAL A 12 6.72 -6.62 3.01
N LEU A 13 6.53 -7.88 2.60
CA LEU A 13 7.49 -8.96 2.87
C LEU A 13 8.85 -8.67 2.23
N ARG A 14 8.87 -8.22 0.97
CA ARG A 14 10.08 -7.82 0.28
C ARG A 14 10.78 -6.67 1.01
N GLY A 15 10.02 -5.66 1.44
CA GLY A 15 10.53 -4.54 2.23
C GLY A 15 11.22 -5.03 3.50
N ALA A 16 10.53 -5.85 4.30
CA ALA A 16 11.09 -6.46 5.51
C ALA A 16 12.40 -7.21 5.22
N ARG A 17 12.40 -8.12 4.24
CA ARG A 17 13.61 -8.86 3.84
C ARG A 17 14.77 -7.94 3.46
N THR A 18 14.52 -6.95 2.60
CA THR A 18 15.57 -6.04 2.13
C THR A 18 16.09 -5.12 3.22
N SER A 19 15.23 -4.70 4.16
CA SER A 19 15.64 -3.89 5.32
C SER A 19 16.59 -4.64 6.26
N GLN A 20 16.46 -5.97 6.32
CA GLN A 20 17.37 -6.86 7.06
C GLN A 20 18.65 -7.19 6.27
N GLY A 21 18.78 -6.74 5.02
CA GLY A 21 19.92 -7.09 4.16
C GLY A 21 19.95 -8.56 3.71
N ARG A 22 18.86 -9.30 3.89
CA ARG A 22 18.80 -10.75 3.61
C ARG A 22 18.48 -11.03 2.15
N THR A 23 19.07 -12.08 1.62
CA THR A 23 18.82 -12.57 0.26
C THR A 23 17.55 -13.42 0.20
N LEU A 24 16.98 -13.55 -1.00
CA LEU A 24 15.86 -14.47 -1.23
C LEU A 24 16.21 -15.91 -0.82
N ARG A 25 17.46 -16.34 -1.03
CA ARG A 25 17.92 -17.69 -0.71
C ARG A 25 17.89 -17.95 0.80
N GLU A 26 18.46 -17.03 1.59
CA GLU A 26 18.50 -17.17 3.05
C GLU A 26 17.10 -17.29 3.68
N VAL A 27 16.15 -16.48 3.18
CA VAL A 27 14.77 -16.51 3.67
C VAL A 27 14.03 -17.73 3.15
N SER A 28 14.19 -18.10 1.88
CA SER A 28 13.51 -19.28 1.31
C SER A 28 13.93 -20.56 2.00
N ASP A 29 15.22 -20.69 2.32
CA ASP A 29 15.76 -21.87 3.01
C ASP A 29 15.20 -21.96 4.44
N SER A 30 15.12 -20.83 5.14
CA SER A 30 14.54 -20.74 6.50
C SER A 30 13.04 -21.04 6.51
N ALA A 31 12.29 -20.51 5.54
CA ALA A 31 10.85 -20.70 5.38
C ALA A 31 10.47 -22.06 4.75
N ARG A 32 11.46 -22.88 4.36
CA ARG A 32 11.27 -24.18 3.67
C ARG A 32 10.42 -24.08 2.40
N VAL A 33 10.58 -22.98 1.65
CA VAL A 33 9.95 -22.78 0.34
C VAL A 33 11.02 -22.67 -0.74
N SER A 34 10.65 -22.85 -2.00
CA SER A 34 11.61 -22.62 -3.07
C SER A 34 11.90 -21.12 -3.24
N LEU A 35 13.14 -20.78 -3.58
CA LEU A 35 13.56 -19.41 -3.90
C LEU A 35 12.66 -18.77 -4.96
N GLY A 36 12.33 -19.53 -6.01
CA GLY A 36 11.43 -19.09 -7.07
C GLY A 36 10.02 -18.80 -6.55
N TYR A 37 9.51 -19.61 -5.62
CA TYR A 37 8.20 -19.38 -5.00
C TYR A 37 8.19 -18.10 -4.18
N LEU A 38 9.15 -17.90 -3.28
CA LEU A 38 9.27 -16.67 -2.48
C LEU A 38 9.38 -15.44 -3.40
N SER A 39 10.12 -15.57 -4.49
CA SER A 39 10.28 -14.49 -5.45
C SER A 39 8.98 -14.15 -6.20
N GLU A 40 8.15 -15.12 -6.56
CA GLU A 40 6.81 -14.84 -7.13
C GLU A 40 5.87 -14.22 -6.08
N VAL A 41 5.96 -14.63 -4.81
CA VAL A 41 5.19 -14.03 -3.70
C VAL A 41 5.57 -12.56 -3.51
N GLU A 42 6.87 -12.24 -3.40
CA GLU A 42 7.36 -10.87 -3.24
C GLU A 42 7.01 -9.93 -4.40
N ARG A 43 6.68 -10.48 -5.57
CA ARG A 43 6.24 -9.71 -6.74
C ARG A 43 4.72 -9.69 -6.91
N GLY A 44 3.96 -10.22 -5.95
CA GLY A 44 2.50 -10.27 -6.03
C GLY A 44 1.96 -11.21 -7.12
N ARG A 45 2.74 -12.19 -7.56
CA ARG A 45 2.35 -13.13 -8.62
C ARG A 45 1.68 -14.38 -8.08
N LYS A 46 1.87 -14.67 -6.79
CA LYS A 46 1.25 -15.80 -6.08
C LYS A 46 0.61 -15.34 -4.78
N GLU A 47 -0.47 -16.03 -4.43
CA GLU A 47 -1.14 -15.90 -3.13
C GLU A 47 -0.62 -17.03 -2.24
N PRO A 48 0.23 -16.74 -1.25
CA PRO A 48 0.64 -17.76 -0.30
C PRO A 48 -0.57 -18.24 0.51
N SER A 49 -0.62 -19.54 0.81
CA SER A 49 -1.56 -20.03 1.81
C SER A 49 -1.23 -19.40 3.16
N SER A 50 -2.18 -19.41 4.09
CA SER A 50 -1.96 -18.86 5.44
C SER A 50 -0.76 -19.50 6.14
N GLU A 51 -0.55 -20.80 5.95
CA GLU A 51 0.59 -21.55 6.50
C GLU A 51 1.91 -21.08 5.89
N LEU A 52 1.97 -20.91 4.57
CA LEU A 52 3.19 -20.46 3.89
C LEU A 52 3.50 -18.99 4.18
N LEU A 53 2.47 -18.14 4.27
CA LEU A 53 2.64 -16.76 4.69
C LEU A 53 3.21 -16.69 6.10
N ASN A 54 2.68 -17.48 7.03
CA ASN A 54 3.20 -17.54 8.40
C ASN A 54 4.66 -18.04 8.44
N ALA A 55 5.00 -19.09 7.68
CA ALA A 55 6.37 -19.59 7.61
C ALA A 55 7.36 -18.55 7.06
N ILE A 56 6.95 -17.73 6.09
CA ILE A 56 7.77 -16.62 5.57
C ILE A 56 7.93 -15.52 6.63
N CYS A 57 6.86 -15.19 7.37
CA CYS A 57 6.90 -14.20 8.44
C CYS A 57 7.83 -14.65 9.58
N GLU A 58 7.73 -15.92 10.00
CA GLU A 58 8.62 -16.54 10.98
C GLU A 58 10.08 -16.52 10.51
N ALA A 59 10.33 -16.88 9.24
CA ALA A 59 11.67 -16.84 8.66
C ALA A 59 12.26 -15.42 8.63
N LEU A 60 11.42 -14.39 8.50
CA LEU A 60 11.78 -12.97 8.56
C LEU A 60 11.80 -12.41 9.99
N GLU A 61 11.41 -13.20 11.00
CA GLU A 61 11.27 -12.73 12.39
C GLU A 61 10.32 -11.52 12.53
N VAL A 62 9.29 -11.45 11.69
CA VAL A 62 8.28 -10.38 11.72
C VAL A 62 6.92 -10.97 12.11
N PRO A 63 6.19 -10.38 13.08
CA PRO A 63 4.84 -10.84 13.40
C PRO A 63 3.89 -10.68 12.20
N LEU A 64 3.08 -11.72 11.93
CA LEU A 64 2.08 -11.67 10.85
C LEU A 64 1.12 -10.47 10.98
N SER A 65 0.73 -10.12 12.21
CA SER A 65 -0.12 -8.97 12.48
C SER A 65 0.49 -7.66 11.98
N GLU A 66 1.80 -7.47 12.14
CA GLU A 66 2.50 -6.27 11.67
C GLU A 66 2.47 -6.18 10.14
N VAL A 67 2.75 -7.30 9.46
CA VAL A 67 2.65 -7.39 8.00
C VAL A 67 1.25 -7.00 7.52
N LEU A 68 0.21 -7.52 8.17
CA LEU A 68 -1.18 -7.23 7.83
C LEU A 68 -1.58 -5.78 8.11
N ILE A 69 -1.11 -5.19 9.22
CA ILE A 69 -1.35 -3.78 9.54
C ILE A 69 -0.73 -2.89 8.48
N VAL A 70 0.56 -3.08 8.17
CA VAL A 70 1.26 -2.27 7.17
C VAL A 70 0.64 -2.43 5.78
N ALA A 71 0.25 -3.66 5.42
CA ALA A 71 -0.46 -3.90 4.16
C ALA A 71 -1.81 -3.18 4.12
N GLY A 72 -2.59 -3.24 5.21
CA GLY A 72 -3.86 -2.53 5.34
C GLY A 72 -3.70 -1.01 5.25
N GLU A 73 -2.67 -0.44 5.88
CA GLU A 73 -2.37 0.99 5.79
C GLU A 73 -2.04 1.44 4.37
N ARG A 74 -1.24 0.65 3.64
CA ARG A 74 -0.92 0.91 2.22
C ARG A 74 -2.17 0.85 1.36
N LEU A 75 -2.96 -0.22 1.50
CA LEU A 75 -4.20 -0.39 0.75
C LEU A 75 -5.18 0.76 1.02
N ALA A 76 -5.37 1.15 2.29
CA ALA A 76 -6.21 2.28 2.65
C ALA A 76 -5.69 3.61 2.07
N GLY A 77 -4.37 3.77 1.97
CA GLY A 77 -3.74 4.91 1.28
C GLY A 77 -4.08 4.96 -0.20
N GLU A 78 -3.97 3.83 -0.89
CA GLU A 78 -4.32 3.69 -2.31
C GLU A 78 -5.81 3.92 -2.57
N GLU A 79 -6.69 3.37 -1.73
CA GLU A 79 -8.13 3.59 -1.81
C GLU A 79 -8.51 5.06 -1.60
N ARG A 80 -7.87 5.74 -0.64
CA ARG A 80 -8.05 7.18 -0.42
C ARG A 80 -7.58 7.98 -1.64
N ALA A 81 -6.42 7.64 -2.22
CA ALA A 81 -5.91 8.30 -3.41
C ALA A 81 -6.82 8.07 -4.63
N ALA A 82 -7.38 6.87 -4.78
CA ALA A 82 -8.32 6.55 -5.85
C ALA A 82 -9.69 7.25 -5.67
N ARG A 83 -10.12 7.50 -4.43
CA ARG A 83 -11.36 8.24 -4.11
C ARG A 83 -11.18 9.76 -4.10
N ALA A 84 -9.96 10.26 -3.97
CA ALA A 84 -9.70 11.69 -4.02
C ALA A 84 -10.21 12.23 -5.37
N PRO A 85 -10.96 13.35 -5.39
CA PRO A 85 -11.38 13.94 -6.64
C PRO A 85 -10.13 14.23 -7.47
N SER A 86 -10.12 13.72 -8.71
CA SER A 86 -9.10 14.05 -9.68
C SER A 86 -9.10 15.56 -9.88
N VAL A 87 -8.16 16.24 -9.24
CA VAL A 87 -7.85 17.65 -9.54
C VAL A 87 -7.21 17.81 -10.93
N ALA A 88 -7.01 16.70 -11.67
CA ALA A 88 -6.68 16.75 -13.10
C ALA A 88 -7.91 17.25 -13.88
N GLY A 89 -8.03 18.57 -13.95
CA GLY A 89 -9.10 19.32 -14.60
C GLY A 89 -9.39 20.68 -13.95
N ALA A 90 -9.02 20.87 -12.67
CA ALA A 90 -9.26 22.13 -11.97
C ALA A 90 -8.00 23.03 -11.97
N SER A 91 -7.39 23.24 -13.14
CA SER A 91 -6.62 24.47 -13.32
C SER A 91 -7.66 25.58 -13.45
N ILE A 92 -7.82 26.39 -12.39
CA ILE A 92 -8.61 27.62 -12.51
C ILE A 92 -7.90 28.48 -13.57
N ASP A 93 -8.54 28.63 -14.72
CA ASP A 93 -8.03 29.52 -15.77
C ASP A 93 -7.90 30.92 -15.18
N VAL A 94 -6.77 31.60 -15.42
CA VAL A 94 -6.49 32.93 -14.87
C VAL A 94 -7.53 33.99 -15.29
N SER A 95 -8.30 33.71 -16.35
CA SER A 95 -9.40 34.54 -16.84
C SER A 95 -10.73 34.25 -16.14
N THR A 96 -10.79 33.26 -15.25
CA THR A 96 -11.97 32.94 -14.45
C THR A 96 -12.25 34.08 -13.47
N LYS A 97 -13.18 34.96 -13.85
CA LYS A 97 -13.58 36.10 -13.03
C LYS A 97 -14.42 35.65 -11.84
N VAL A 98 -13.82 35.64 -10.66
CA VAL A 98 -14.52 35.38 -9.39
C VAL A 98 -15.33 36.62 -9.01
N VAL A 99 -16.67 36.51 -9.01
CA VAL A 99 -17.58 37.57 -8.55
C VAL A 99 -17.94 37.31 -7.10
N ILE A 100 -17.43 38.12 -6.17
CA ILE A 100 -17.82 38.09 -4.77
C ILE A 100 -18.95 39.11 -4.58
N PRO A 101 -20.20 38.68 -4.31
CA PRO A 101 -21.28 39.61 -4.03
C PRO A 101 -20.98 40.37 -2.74
N ALA A 102 -21.31 41.66 -2.71
CA ALA A 102 -21.18 42.47 -1.50
C ALA A 102 -22.04 41.85 -0.39
N VAL A 103 -21.47 41.67 0.80
CA VAL A 103 -22.23 41.24 1.98
C VAL A 103 -23.28 42.31 2.26
N ALA A 104 -24.56 41.94 2.14
CA ALA A 104 -25.65 42.79 2.58
C ALA A 104 -25.47 42.96 4.10
N SER A 105 -25.10 44.17 4.53
CA SER A 105 -25.03 44.49 5.96
C SER A 105 -26.41 44.23 6.56
N LEU A 106 -26.51 43.23 7.43
CA LEU A 106 -27.67 43.07 8.30
C LEU A 106 -27.72 44.29 9.21
N ALA A 107 -28.58 45.25 8.86
CA ALA A 107 -29.00 46.28 9.78
C ALA A 107 -29.85 45.60 10.87
N VAL A 108 -29.28 45.48 12.06
CA VAL A 108 -30.01 45.15 13.29
C VAL A 108 -30.70 46.44 13.75
N ALA A 109 -32.03 46.40 13.81
CA ALA A 109 -32.88 47.33 14.55
C ALA A 109 -34.00 46.52 15.21
#